data_AF-A0A0Q3TSR1-F1
#
_entry.id   AF-A0A0Q3TSR1-F1
#
_cell.length_a   1.000
_cell.length_b   1.000
_cell.length_c   1.000
_cell.angle_alpha   90.00
_cell.angle_beta   90.00
_cell.angle_gamma   90.00
#
_symmetry.space_group_name_H-M   'P 1'
#
loop_
_entity.id
_entity.type
_entity.pdbx_description
1 polymer ?
#
loop_
_entity_poly.entity_id
_entity_poly.type
_entity_poly.pdbx_seq_one_letter_code
_entity_poly.pdbx_strand_id
1 'polypeptide(L)'
;IQQVPKEKITIRGGTRFLFPTLVNFQFKCQRRMSLQVLMFEAGAMPNLRRLELETSVALLKWEGCRPVGMEHLLDLKEICVSLWHCQCTKSEGIAAECALRNIAQTHPSRPTVTITIT
;
A
#
# COMPACT_ATOMS: atom_id res chain seq x y z
N ILE A 1 -6.69 18.90 11.49
CA ILE A 1 -6.20 19.09 10.10
C ILE A 1 -5.29 17.91 9.81
N GLN A 2 -5.72 16.95 8.97
CA GLN A 2 -4.87 15.86 8.52
C GLN A 2 -3.78 16.44 7.62
N GLN A 3 -2.53 16.44 8.07
CA GLN A 3 -1.40 16.84 7.24
C GLN A 3 -1.13 15.72 6.24
N VAL A 4 -1.48 15.95 4.97
CA VAL A 4 -0.99 15.13 3.86
C VAL A 4 0.54 15.21 3.86
N PRO A 5 1.27 14.09 3.71
CA PRO A 5 2.72 14.12 3.65
C PRO A 5 3.20 15.11 2.58
N LYS A 6 4.12 16.02 2.97
CA LYS A 6 4.63 17.11 2.10
C LYS A 6 5.42 16.59 0.91
N GLU A 7 5.85 15.33 0.95
CA GLU A 7 6.64 14.63 -0.05
C GLU A 7 5.91 13.36 -0.48
N LYS A 8 5.84 13.13 -1.80
CA LYS A 8 5.17 11.97 -2.40
C LYS A 8 6.08 11.31 -3.42
N ILE A 9 6.13 9.99 -3.39
CA ILE A 9 6.76 9.15 -4.40
C ILE A 9 5.67 8.78 -5.40
N THR A 10 5.76 9.37 -6.58
CA THR A 10 4.81 9.11 -7.67
C THR A 10 5.43 8.14 -8.67
N ILE A 11 4.85 6.95 -8.77
CA ILE A 11 5.11 6.06 -9.91
C ILE A 11 4.26 6.59 -11.06
N ARG A 12 4.93 7.28 -11.99
CA ARG A 12 4.28 7.92 -13.13
C ARG A 12 3.58 6.89 -14.03
N GLY A 13 2.55 7.37 -14.70
CA GLY A 13 1.78 6.66 -15.70
C GLY A 13 1.66 7.51 -16.96
N GLY A 14 0.73 7.16 -17.84
CA GLY A 14 0.50 7.92 -19.08
C GLY A 14 -0.08 7.09 -20.21
N THR A 15 -0.09 7.66 -21.41
CA THR A 15 -0.62 7.01 -22.63
C THR A 15 0.15 5.76 -23.04
N ARG A 16 1.39 5.61 -22.57
CA ARG A 16 2.20 4.39 -22.68
C ARG A 16 2.41 3.82 -21.29
N PHE A 17 2.20 2.50 -21.16
CA PHE A 17 2.54 1.79 -19.95
C PHE A 17 4.04 1.92 -19.66
N LEU A 18 4.40 2.43 -18.47
CA LEU A 18 5.81 2.71 -18.15
C LEU A 18 6.56 1.46 -17.70
N PHE A 19 5.91 0.61 -16.89
CA PHE A 19 6.49 -0.64 -16.39
C PHE A 19 5.61 -1.84 -16.74
N PRO A 20 5.41 -2.16 -18.03
CA PRO A 20 4.49 -3.20 -18.45
C PRO A 20 4.96 -4.61 -18.10
N THR A 21 6.24 -4.84 -17.87
CA THR A 21 6.78 -6.17 -17.52
C THR A 21 6.91 -6.40 -16.02
N LEU A 22 6.65 -5.38 -15.20
CA LEU A 22 6.83 -5.47 -13.76
C LEU A 22 5.67 -6.23 -13.12
N VAL A 23 5.98 -7.39 -12.53
CA VAL A 23 4.99 -8.30 -11.91
C VAL A 23 5.01 -8.20 -10.38
N ASN A 24 6.15 -7.86 -9.79
CA ASN A 24 6.33 -7.68 -8.36
C ASN A 24 6.96 -6.31 -8.07
N PHE A 25 6.38 -5.57 -7.14
CA PHE A 25 6.89 -4.28 -6.70
C PHE A 25 6.97 -4.26 -5.18
N GLN A 26 8.17 -4.03 -4.67
CA GLN A 26 8.44 -3.93 -3.25
C GLN A 26 8.84 -2.50 -2.91
N PHE A 27 8.12 -1.91 -1.96
CA PHE A 27 8.41 -0.59 -1.44
C PHE A 27 8.65 -0.68 0.07
N LYS A 28 9.91 -0.52 0.46
CA LYS A 28 10.38 -0.56 1.85
C LYS A 28 11.08 0.74 2.19
N CYS A 29 10.84 1.24 3.40
CA CYS A 29 11.48 2.45 3.90
C CYS A 29 11.97 2.21 5.33
N GLN A 30 13.25 2.47 5.58
CA GLN A 30 13.88 2.26 6.90
C GLN A 30 13.33 3.18 8.01
N ARG A 31 12.53 4.20 7.67
CA ARG A 31 11.91 5.12 8.61
C ARG A 31 10.40 4.95 8.62
N ARG A 32 9.76 5.29 9.75
CA ARG A 32 8.30 5.35 9.92
C ARG A 32 7.68 6.16 8.76
N MET A 33 7.13 5.48 7.76
CA MET A 33 6.58 6.11 6.56
C MET A 33 5.12 5.71 6.33
N SER A 34 4.31 6.72 6.00
CA SER A 34 2.94 6.57 5.55
C SER A 34 2.85 5.79 4.24
N LEU A 35 1.83 4.94 4.11
CA LEU A 35 1.46 4.42 2.80
C LEU A 35 0.93 5.51 1.86
N GLN A 36 0.48 6.66 2.39
CA GLN A 36 0.05 7.80 1.58
C GLN A 36 1.19 8.52 0.83
N VAL A 37 2.45 8.25 1.17
CA VAL A 37 3.60 8.81 0.43
C VAL A 37 3.68 8.19 -0.96
N LEU A 38 3.24 6.94 -1.12
CA LEU A 38 3.31 6.24 -2.39
C LEU A 38 2.03 6.48 -3.21
N MET A 39 2.22 6.84 -4.48
CA MET A 39 1.14 7.04 -5.43
C MET A 39 1.43 6.32 -6.75
N PHE A 40 0.40 5.71 -7.32
CA PHE A 40 0.44 5.08 -8.64
C PHE A 40 -0.48 5.86 -9.58
N GLU A 41 0.05 6.35 -10.70
CA GLU A 41 -0.79 6.89 -11.77
C GLU A 41 -1.30 5.77 -12.69
N ALA A 42 -2.40 6.04 -13.40
CA ALA A 42 -2.96 5.09 -14.35
C ALA A 42 -1.94 4.67 -15.42
N GLY A 43 -1.82 3.36 -15.65
CA GLY A 43 -0.86 2.80 -16.60
C GLY A 43 0.59 2.72 -16.11
N ALA A 44 0.87 3.05 -14.85
CA ALA A 44 2.20 2.93 -14.27
C ALA A 44 2.73 1.48 -14.34
N MET A 45 1.98 0.53 -13.78
CA MET A 45 2.36 -0.88 -13.66
C MET A 45 1.15 -1.78 -13.99
N PRO A 46 0.76 -1.91 -15.27
CA PRO A 46 -0.51 -2.55 -15.65
C PRO A 46 -0.58 -4.04 -15.32
N ASN A 47 0.57 -4.75 -15.31
CA ASN A 47 0.64 -6.20 -15.08
C ASN A 47 1.16 -6.55 -13.67
N LEU A 48 1.10 -5.60 -12.73
CA LEU A 48 1.57 -5.82 -11.37
C LEU A 48 0.65 -6.82 -10.66
N ARG A 49 1.20 -7.94 -10.19
CA ARG A 49 0.46 -8.99 -9.49
C ARG A 49 0.71 -8.99 -8.00
N ARG A 50 1.88 -8.54 -7.56
CA ARG A 50 2.27 -8.54 -6.15
C ARG A 50 2.81 -7.18 -5.74
N LEU A 51 2.24 -6.64 -4.67
CA LEU A 51 2.64 -5.39 -4.06
C LEU A 51 3.09 -5.66 -2.63
N GLU A 52 4.35 -5.37 -2.33
CA GLU A 52 4.91 -5.53 -0.99
C GLU A 52 5.17 -4.16 -0.36
N LEU A 53 4.60 -3.92 0.81
CA LEU A 53 4.64 -2.67 1.54
C LEU A 53 5.13 -2.89 2.96
N GLU A 54 5.80 -1.89 3.50
CA GLU A 54 6.29 -1.91 4.86
C GLU A 54 5.89 -0.61 5.58
N THR A 55 5.24 -0.73 6.74
CA THR A 55 4.77 0.43 7.53
C THR A 55 4.57 0.09 9.00
N SER A 56 4.18 1.06 9.81
CA SER A 56 3.86 0.84 11.23
C SER A 56 2.35 0.87 11.48
N VAL A 57 1.89 0.12 12.47
CA VAL A 57 0.49 0.11 12.92
C VAL A 57 0.00 1.51 13.28
N ALA A 58 0.84 2.31 13.92
CA ALA A 58 0.52 3.69 14.27
C ALA A 58 0.19 4.52 13.02
N LEU A 59 1.03 4.46 11.99
CA LEU A 59 0.82 5.27 10.78
C LEU A 59 -0.43 4.87 10.00
N LEU A 60 -0.77 3.57 9.97
CA LEU A 60 -2.02 3.12 9.35
C LEU A 60 -3.26 3.74 10.00
N LYS A 61 -3.22 3.93 11.32
CA LYS A 61 -4.31 4.55 12.10
C LYS A 61 -4.41 6.06 11.86
N TRP A 62 -3.29 6.76 11.91
CA TRP A 62 -3.26 8.23 11.87
C TRP A 62 -3.37 8.78 10.45
N GLU A 63 -2.75 8.10 9.49
CA GLU A 63 -2.57 8.60 8.13
C GLU A 63 -3.22 7.69 7.10
N GLY A 64 -3.79 6.55 7.48
CA GLY A 64 -4.53 5.68 6.57
C GLY A 64 -3.67 4.61 5.90
N CYS A 65 -4.37 3.69 5.24
CA CYS A 65 -3.84 2.37 4.90
C CYS A 65 -3.68 2.12 3.40
N ARG A 66 -4.04 3.07 2.54
CA ARG A 66 -4.06 2.89 1.08
C ARG A 66 -3.12 3.86 0.37
N PRO A 67 -2.16 3.38 -0.45
CA PRO A 67 -1.47 4.22 -1.43
C PRO A 67 -2.47 4.87 -2.39
N VAL A 68 -2.21 6.09 -2.81
CA VAL A 68 -3.10 6.80 -3.75
C VAL A 68 -2.98 6.16 -5.14
N GLY A 69 -4.11 5.95 -5.83
CA GLY A 69 -4.11 5.39 -7.18
C GLY A 69 -3.83 3.88 -7.24
N MET A 70 -3.86 3.19 -6.10
CA MET A 70 -3.74 1.73 -6.04
C MET A 70 -4.85 1.05 -6.86
N GLU A 71 -6.03 1.67 -6.98
CA GLU A 71 -7.15 1.23 -7.82
C GLU A 71 -6.82 1.09 -9.31
N HIS A 72 -5.71 1.67 -9.78
CA HIS A 72 -5.24 1.53 -11.16
C HIS A 72 -4.47 0.22 -11.42
N LEU A 73 -4.14 -0.54 -10.37
CA LEU A 73 -3.37 -1.79 -10.45
C LEU A 73 -4.29 -2.99 -10.68
N LEU A 74 -4.94 -3.04 -11.85
CA LEU A 74 -6.05 -3.96 -12.11
C LEU A 74 -5.68 -5.46 -12.12
N ASP A 75 -4.40 -5.80 -12.31
CA ASP A 75 -3.90 -7.18 -12.29
C ASP A 75 -3.42 -7.65 -10.92
N LEU A 76 -3.58 -6.82 -9.88
CA LEU A 76 -3.06 -7.09 -8.55
C LEU A 76 -3.75 -8.32 -7.94
N LYS A 77 -2.94 -9.31 -7.53
CA LYS A 77 -3.41 -10.57 -6.93
C LYS A 77 -3.11 -10.65 -5.44
N GLU A 78 -2.00 -10.05 -5.01
CA GLU A 78 -1.54 -10.13 -3.64
C GLU A 78 -0.99 -8.77 -3.17
N ILE A 79 -1.35 -8.41 -1.93
CA ILE A 79 -0.76 -7.31 -1.17
C ILE A 79 -0.10 -7.94 0.07
N CYS A 80 1.22 -7.83 0.17
CA CYS A 80 1.95 -8.20 1.37
C CYS A 80 2.27 -6.95 2.17
N VAL A 81 1.87 -6.91 3.45
CA VAL A 81 2.17 -5.79 4.35
C VAL A 81 2.97 -6.27 5.54
N SER A 82 4.21 -5.78 5.65
CA SER A 82 5.06 -5.94 6.83
C SER A 82 4.78 -4.80 7.80
N LEU A 83 4.31 -5.15 9.00
CA LEU A 83 3.97 -4.21 10.06
C LEU A 83 5.03 -4.21 11.15
N TRP A 84 5.66 -3.06 11.36
CA TRP A 84 6.57 -2.86 12.49
C TRP A 84 5.79 -2.72 13.80
N HIS A 85 6.06 -3.59 14.77
CA HIS A 85 5.41 -3.56 16.09
C HIS A 85 6.04 -2.52 17.03
N CYS A 86 5.87 -1.24 16.72
CA CYS A 86 6.28 -0.16 17.62
C CYS A 86 5.14 0.22 18.58
N GLN A 87 5.16 -0.35 19.78
CA GLN A 87 4.32 0.06 20.93
C GLN A 87 2.80 0.10 20.65
N CYS A 88 2.28 -0.70 19.71
CA CYS A 88 0.86 -0.79 19.44
C CYS A 88 0.16 -1.76 20.38
N THR A 89 -1.07 -1.43 20.76
CA THR A 89 -1.94 -2.34 21.52
C THR A 89 -2.50 -3.44 20.62
N LYS A 90 -2.92 -4.56 21.21
CA LYS A 90 -3.55 -5.68 20.47
C LYS A 90 -4.78 -5.22 19.65
N SER A 91 -5.58 -4.31 20.20
CA SER A 91 -6.74 -3.74 19.51
C SER A 91 -6.35 -2.89 18.30
N GLU A 92 -5.27 -2.13 18.38
CA GLU A 92 -4.75 -1.36 17.25
C GLU A 92 -4.23 -2.26 16.12
N GLY A 93 -3.57 -3.37 16.47
CA GLY A 93 -3.17 -4.39 15.49
C GLY A 93 -4.37 -4.97 14.75
N ILE A 94 -5.43 -5.34 15.46
CA ILE A 94 -6.69 -5.85 14.87
C ILE A 94 -7.34 -4.80 13.97
N ALA A 95 -7.40 -3.54 14.41
CA ALA A 95 -7.98 -2.46 13.60
C ALA A 95 -7.19 -2.23 12.31
N ALA A 96 -5.86 -2.27 12.36
CA ALA A 96 -5.00 -2.17 11.19
C ALA A 96 -5.22 -3.34 10.23
N GLU A 97 -5.32 -4.57 10.73
CA GLU A 97 -5.63 -5.73 9.92
C GLU A 97 -6.99 -5.61 9.22
N CYS A 98 -8.04 -5.24 9.96
CA CYS A 98 -9.36 -5.02 9.38
C CYS A 98 -9.34 -3.95 8.28
N ALA A 99 -8.61 -2.85 8.49
CA ALA A 99 -8.49 -1.78 7.51
C ALA A 99 -7.79 -2.25 6.22
N LEU A 100 -6.68 -3.00 6.35
CA LEU A 100 -5.96 -3.58 5.21
C LEU A 100 -6.81 -4.62 4.45
N ARG A 101 -7.55 -5.46 5.17
CA ARG A 101 -8.47 -6.42 4.55
C ARG A 101 -9.61 -5.72 3.81
N ASN A 102 -10.14 -4.62 4.36
CA ASN A 102 -11.17 -3.83 3.69
C ASN A 102 -10.65 -3.19 2.39
N ILE A 103 -9.38 -2.76 2.35
CA ILE A 103 -8.75 -2.29 1.12
C ILE A 103 -8.75 -3.38 0.05
N ALA A 104 -8.34 -4.61 0.39
CA ALA A 104 -8.42 -5.73 -0.54
C ALA A 104 -9.85 -5.97 -1.03
N GLN A 105 -10.84 -5.93 -0.13
CA GLN A 105 -12.24 -6.18 -0.50
C GLN A 105 -12.83 -5.11 -1.41
N THR A 106 -12.38 -3.86 -1.28
CA THR A 106 -12.85 -2.72 -2.07
C THR A 106 -12.05 -2.50 -3.35
N HIS A 107 -10.91 -3.16 -3.49
CA HIS A 107 -10.06 -3.07 -4.69
C HIS A 107 -10.74 -3.76 -5.89
N PRO A 108 -10.65 -3.20 -7.12
CA PRO A 108 -11.28 -3.76 -8.31
C PRO A 108 -10.91 -5.23 -8.58
N SER A 109 -9.66 -5.61 -8.34
CA SER A 109 -9.16 -6.98 -8.55
C SER A 109 -9.32 -7.93 -7.36
N ARG A 110 -9.80 -7.43 -6.21
CA ARG A 110 -9.95 -8.17 -4.95
C ARG A 110 -8.72 -9.03 -4.57
N PRO A 111 -7.52 -8.42 -4.41
CA PRO A 111 -6.31 -9.15 -4.11
C PRO A 111 -6.40 -9.81 -2.72
N THR A 112 -5.61 -10.86 -2.51
CA THR A 112 -5.37 -11.40 -1.17
C THR A 112 -4.47 -10.46 -0.39
N VAL A 113 -4.69 -10.35 0.92
CA VAL A 113 -3.84 -9.57 1.82
C VAL A 113 -3.14 -10.51 2.80
N THR A 114 -1.82 -10.45 2.79
CA THR A 114 -0.94 -11.17 3.70
C THR A 114 -0.30 -10.14 4.64
N ILE A 115 -0.48 -10.30 5.94
CA ILE A 115 0.07 -9.38 6.95
C ILE A 115 1.12 -10.12 7.77
N THR A 116 2.30 -9.54 7.90
CA THR A 116 3.38 -10.09 8.72
C THR A 116 3.79 -9.05 9.75
N ILE A 117 3.79 -9.44 11.03
CA ILE A 117 4.24 -8.59 12.12
C ILE A 117 5.74 -8.82 12.30
N THR A 118 6.53 -7.75 12.25
CA THR A 118 7.99 -7.74 12.40
C THR A 118 8.43 -6.94 13.61
#